data_AF-A0A9P3B0K1-F1
#
_entry.id   AF-A0A9P3B0K1-F1
#
_cell.length_a   1.000
_cell.length_b   1.000
_cell.length_c   1.000
_cell.angle_alpha   90.00
_cell.angle_beta   90.00
_cell.angle_gamma   90.00
#
_symmetry.space_group_name_H-M   'P 1'
#
loop_
_entity.id
_entity.type
_entity.pdbx_description
1 polymer ?
#
loop_
_entity_poly.entity_id
_entity_poly.type
_entity_poly.pdbx_seq_one_letter_code
_entity_poly.pdbx_strand_id
1 'polypeptide(L)'
;MQVFRHASLTTPTSELHIITKAKDLCAYVLTTTEKSPKRFRFTLVVRMQNLAFDLIEQSYRANEIYTLGANREAATARRLDLQHSALTSVKLLAYMALLAREQGCILPRQYEHIAQLASDCQNLLGAWIISDAKRSQAKKP
;
A
#
# COMPACT_ATOMS: atom_id res chain seq x y z
N MET A 1 -23.93 6.74 -1.81
CA MET A 1 -22.54 6.41 -1.49
C MET A 1 -21.79 7.72 -1.30
N GLN A 2 -21.53 8.11 -0.06
CA GLN A 2 -20.78 9.32 0.23
C GLN A 2 -19.31 9.05 -0.08
N VAL A 3 -18.81 9.75 -1.10
CA VAL A 3 -17.38 9.88 -1.38
C VAL A 3 -16.74 10.49 -0.14
N PHE A 4 -15.88 9.76 0.57
CA PHE A 4 -15.07 10.34 1.64
C PHE A 4 -14.20 11.43 1.01
N ARG A 5 -14.62 12.69 1.13
CA ARG A 5 -13.77 13.84 0.83
C ARG A 5 -12.60 13.77 1.81
N HIS A 6 -11.41 13.51 1.29
CA HIS A 6 -10.17 13.63 2.05
C HIS A 6 -10.03 15.08 2.52
N ALA A 7 -10.41 15.36 3.76
CA ALA A 7 -9.98 16.56 4.45
C ALA A 7 -8.46 16.39 4.71
N SER A 8 -7.63 17.08 3.93
CA SER A 8 -6.18 17.11 4.11
C SER A 8 -5.86 17.74 5.46
N LEU A 9 -5.33 16.94 6.39
CA LEU A 9 -4.98 17.41 7.74
C LEU A 9 -3.57 18.02 7.86
N THR A 10 -2.85 18.29 6.77
CA THR A 10 -1.54 18.95 6.83
C THR A 10 -1.21 19.76 5.57
N THR A 11 -0.34 20.78 5.75
CA THR A 11 0.20 21.77 4.79
C THR A 11 0.63 21.21 3.42
N PRO A 12 0.71 22.05 2.36
CA PRO A 12 0.81 21.63 0.96
C PRO A 12 2.23 21.14 0.60
N THR A 13 2.65 20.02 1.16
CA THR A 13 3.56 19.10 0.49
C THR A 13 2.63 18.08 -0.15
N SER A 14 2.54 18.06 -1.49
CA SER A 14 1.65 17.13 -2.17
C SER A 14 1.97 15.70 -1.71
N GLU A 15 0.97 15.02 -1.15
CA GLU A 15 1.11 13.66 -0.66
C GLU A 15 1.76 12.77 -1.72
N LEU A 16 2.68 11.91 -1.29
CA LEU A 16 3.37 11.01 -2.21
C LEU A 16 2.35 10.13 -2.92
N HIS A 17 2.37 10.11 -4.25
CA HIS A 17 1.28 9.54 -5.05
C HIS A 17 0.94 8.09 -4.71
N ILE A 18 1.94 7.28 -4.34
CA ILE A 18 1.73 5.90 -3.85
C ILE A 18 0.83 5.84 -2.62
N ILE A 19 0.94 6.79 -1.68
CA ILE A 19 0.14 6.82 -0.46
C ILE A 19 -1.32 7.07 -0.81
N THR A 20 -1.60 7.99 -1.73
CA THR A 20 -2.96 8.23 -2.22
C THR A 20 -3.54 6.96 -2.87
N LYS A 21 -2.77 6.26 -3.73
CA LYS A 21 -3.22 5.00 -4.34
C LYS A 21 -3.40 3.85 -3.34
N ALA A 22 -2.57 3.78 -2.31
CA ALA A 22 -2.72 2.82 -1.22
C ALA A 22 -4.03 3.04 -0.45
N LYS A 23 -4.43 4.30 -0.22
CA LYS A 23 -5.73 4.63 0.38
C LYS A 23 -6.91 4.23 -0.49
N ASP A 24 -6.84 4.50 -1.81
CA ASP A 24 -7.87 4.10 -2.76
C ASP A 24 -8.08 2.57 -2.71
N LEU A 25 -6.98 1.80 -2.76
CA LEU A 25 -7.01 0.35 -2.65
C LEU A 25 -7.61 -0.12 -1.31
N CYS A 26 -7.17 0.46 -0.19
CA CYS A 26 -7.68 0.12 1.13
C CYS A 26 -9.18 0.39 1.28
N ALA A 27 -9.65 1.57 0.85
CA ALA A 27 -11.06 1.92 0.89
C ALA A 27 -11.91 0.94 0.06
N TYR A 28 -11.42 0.54 -1.10
CA TYR A 28 -12.10 -0.44 -1.95
C TYR A 28 -12.12 -1.84 -1.32
N VAL A 29 -11.01 -2.31 -0.75
CA VAL A 29 -10.94 -3.59 -0.03
C VAL A 29 -11.91 -3.63 1.15
N LEU A 30 -11.97 -2.57 1.96
CA LEU A 30 -12.89 -2.47 3.08
C LEU A 30 -14.34 -2.58 2.59
N THR A 31 -14.71 -1.77 1.60
CA THR A 31 -16.07 -1.74 1.05
C THR A 31 -16.49 -3.08 0.43
N THR A 32 -15.60 -3.71 -0.34
CA THR A 32 -15.93 -4.96 -1.06
C THR A 32 -16.04 -6.18 -0.14
N THR A 33 -15.32 -6.16 0.99
CA THR A 33 -15.32 -7.28 1.94
C THR A 33 -16.45 -7.22 2.99
N GLU A 34 -17.23 -6.14 3.04
CA GLU A 34 -18.36 -6.00 3.99
C GLU A 34 -19.40 -7.11 3.88
N LYS A 35 -19.67 -7.55 2.64
CA LYS A 35 -20.71 -8.54 2.31
C LYS A 35 -20.20 -9.98 2.26
N SER A 36 -18.93 -10.21 2.59
CA SER A 36 -18.35 -11.55 2.55
C SER A 36 -19.02 -12.49 3.56
N PRO A 37 -19.07 -13.82 3.29
CA PRO A 37 -19.70 -14.78 4.19
C PRO A 37 -19.10 -14.75 5.60
N LYS A 38 -19.95 -14.85 6.63
CA LYS A 38 -19.55 -14.76 8.06
C LYS A 38 -18.37 -15.66 8.42
N ARG A 39 -18.33 -16.90 7.88
CA ARG A 39 -17.26 -17.88 8.13
C ARG A 39 -15.86 -17.41 7.73
N PHE A 40 -15.76 -16.42 6.85
CA PHE A 40 -14.48 -15.88 6.35
C PHE A 40 -14.09 -14.54 6.99
N ARG A 41 -14.94 -13.96 7.86
CA ARG A 41 -14.73 -12.62 8.42
C ARG A 41 -13.43 -12.52 9.22
N PHE A 42 -13.13 -13.53 10.04
CA PHE A 42 -11.95 -13.61 10.90
C PHE A 42 -10.77 -14.36 10.28
N THR A 43 -10.87 -14.75 9.01
CA THR A 43 -9.78 -15.43 8.29
C THR A 43 -9.38 -14.60 7.08
N LEU A 44 -10.05 -14.80 5.95
CA LEU A 44 -9.67 -14.21 4.67
C LEU A 44 -9.91 -12.69 4.63
N VAL A 45 -11.06 -12.23 5.13
CA VAL A 45 -11.44 -10.81 5.12
C VAL A 45 -10.50 -9.99 5.99
N VAL A 46 -10.29 -10.38 7.26
CA VAL A 46 -9.41 -9.63 8.16
C VAL A 46 -7.96 -9.61 7.65
N ARG A 47 -7.48 -10.69 7.01
CA ARG A 47 -6.15 -10.70 6.40
C ARG A 47 -6.03 -9.69 5.25
N MET A 48 -7.02 -9.61 4.36
CA MET A 48 -7.02 -8.61 3.29
C MET A 48 -7.01 -7.18 3.85
N GLN A 49 -7.86 -6.91 4.84
CA GLN A 49 -7.95 -5.58 5.45
C GLN A 49 -6.64 -5.19 6.15
N ASN A 50 -6.04 -6.11 6.91
CA ASN A 50 -4.74 -5.87 7.56
C ASN A 50 -3.64 -5.57 6.55
N LEU A 51 -3.54 -6.35 5.46
CA LEU A 51 -2.53 -6.10 4.42
C LEU A 51 -2.72 -4.75 3.73
N ALA A 52 -3.98 -4.29 3.57
CA ALA A 52 -4.27 -2.97 3.03
C ALA A 52 -3.88 -1.84 4.00
N PHE A 53 -4.08 -2.04 5.32
CA PHE A 53 -3.60 -1.10 6.34
C PHE A 53 -2.07 -1.08 6.44
N ASP A 54 -1.44 -2.25 6.42
CA ASP A 54 0.02 -2.43 6.42
C ASP A 54 0.66 -1.65 5.26
N LEU A 55 0.10 -1.77 4.04
CA LEU A 55 0.55 -1.01 2.87
C LEU A 55 0.56 0.50 3.13
N ILE A 56 -0.50 1.04 3.72
CA ILE A 56 -0.60 2.47 4.05
C ILE A 56 0.42 2.84 5.12
N GLU A 57 0.45 2.10 6.22
CA GLU A 57 1.31 2.37 7.37
C GLU A 57 2.79 2.35 6.97
N GLN A 58 3.21 1.31 6.26
CA GLN A 58 4.59 1.15 5.79
C GLN A 58 4.99 2.26 4.82
N SER A 59 4.08 2.68 3.93
CA SER A 59 4.31 3.80 3.01
C SER A 59 4.49 5.12 3.74
N TYR A 60 3.66 5.42 4.74
CA TYR A 60 3.81 6.61 5.58
C TYR A 60 5.12 6.57 6.37
N ARG A 61 5.39 5.47 7.09
CA ARG A 61 6.61 5.32 7.88
C ARG A 61 7.86 5.46 7.01
N ALA A 62 7.86 4.93 5.79
CA ALA A 62 8.96 5.10 4.85
C ALA A 62 9.13 6.58 4.43
N ASN A 63 8.02 7.27 4.14
CA ASN A 63 8.03 8.66 3.71
C ASN A 63 8.56 9.61 4.80
N GLU A 64 8.25 9.35 6.06
CA GLU A 64 8.70 10.15 7.21
C GLU A 64 10.19 9.97 7.54
N ILE A 65 10.88 8.95 7.01
CA ILE A 65 12.31 8.77 7.26
C ILE A 65 13.11 9.82 6.48
N TYR A 66 13.81 10.69 7.20
CA TYR A 66 14.74 11.66 6.64
C TYR A 66 16.08 11.01 6.29
N THR A 67 16.46 11.01 5.01
CA THR A 67 17.64 10.30 4.48
C THR A 67 18.85 11.20 4.23
N LEU A 68 18.96 12.31 4.97
CA LEU A 68 20.10 13.24 4.90
C LEU A 68 20.79 13.35 6.26
N GLY A 69 22.02 13.88 6.27
CA GLY A 69 22.81 14.08 7.49
C GLY A 69 23.69 12.87 7.88
N ALA A 70 24.20 12.88 9.11
CA ALA A 70 25.20 11.92 9.60
C ALA A 70 24.70 10.46 9.61
N ASN A 71 23.41 10.24 9.83
CA ASN A 71 22.80 8.89 9.91
C ASN A 71 22.22 8.40 8.57
N ARG A 72 22.67 8.99 7.46
CA ARG A 72 22.08 8.79 6.14
C ARG A 72 22.04 7.32 5.71
N GLU A 73 23.10 6.56 5.91
CA GLU A 73 23.17 5.17 5.46
C GLU A 73 22.12 4.30 6.17
N ALA A 74 22.09 4.35 7.50
CA ALA A 74 21.10 3.63 8.32
C ALA A 74 19.66 4.10 8.02
N ALA A 75 19.44 5.40 7.83
CA ALA A 75 18.13 5.94 7.47
C ALA A 75 17.66 5.45 6.09
N THR A 76 18.55 5.46 5.09
CA THR A 76 18.23 4.95 3.75
C THR A 76 17.91 3.46 3.79
N ALA A 77 18.68 2.65 4.53
CA ALA A 77 18.40 1.22 4.69
C ALA A 77 17.02 1.00 5.32
N ARG A 78 16.71 1.69 6.43
CA ARG A 78 15.42 1.56 7.10
C ARG A 78 14.24 1.99 6.22
N ARG A 79 14.41 3.06 5.43
CA ARG A 79 13.39 3.48 4.45
C ARG A 79 13.17 2.38 3.39
N LEU A 80 14.25 1.81 2.88
CA LEU A 80 14.20 0.75 1.87
C LEU A 80 13.48 -0.50 2.41
N ASP A 81 13.75 -0.90 3.65
CA ASP A 81 13.07 -2.04 4.31
C ASP A 81 11.55 -1.83 4.40
N LEU A 82 11.12 -0.61 4.75
CA LEU A 82 9.70 -0.27 4.80
C LEU A 82 9.06 -0.22 3.41
N GLN A 83 9.77 0.26 2.39
CA GLN A 83 9.30 0.22 1.00
C GLN A 83 9.14 -1.22 0.50
N HIS A 84 10.08 -2.11 0.82
CA HIS A 84 9.96 -3.54 0.49
C HIS A 84 8.85 -4.24 1.29
N SER A 85 8.64 -3.84 2.55
CA SER A 85 7.51 -4.31 3.35
C SER A 85 6.18 -3.92 2.71
N ALA A 86 6.03 -2.64 2.29
CA ALA A 86 4.87 -2.16 1.54
C ALA A 86 4.64 -2.95 0.25
N LEU A 87 5.72 -3.23 -0.49
CA LEU A 87 5.65 -4.02 -1.72
C LEU A 87 5.21 -5.48 -1.45
N THR A 88 5.62 -6.05 -0.33
CA THR A 88 5.23 -7.39 0.09
C THR A 88 3.76 -7.41 0.49
N SER A 89 3.31 -6.43 1.27
CA SER A 89 1.92 -6.29 1.70
C SER A 89 0.97 -6.21 0.51
N VAL A 90 1.26 -5.41 -0.52
CA VAL A 90 0.40 -5.30 -1.70
C VAL A 90 0.39 -6.58 -2.56
N LYS A 91 1.52 -7.29 -2.68
CA LYS A 91 1.59 -8.58 -3.39
C LYS A 91 0.77 -9.65 -2.68
N LEU A 92 0.90 -9.73 -1.36
CA LEU A 92 0.09 -10.64 -0.54
C LEU A 92 -1.39 -10.26 -0.61
N LEU A 93 -1.74 -8.98 -0.59
CA LEU A 93 -3.11 -8.51 -0.73
C LEU A 93 -3.73 -8.96 -2.07
N ALA A 94 -3.00 -8.81 -3.18
CA ALA A 94 -3.46 -9.26 -4.49
C ALA A 94 -3.73 -10.77 -4.52
N TYR A 95 -2.84 -11.56 -3.90
CA TYR A 95 -3.05 -13.01 -3.77
C TYR A 95 -4.24 -13.36 -2.87
N MET A 96 -4.40 -12.69 -1.73
CA MET A 96 -5.55 -12.89 -0.85
C MET A 96 -6.86 -12.50 -1.52
N ALA A 97 -6.86 -11.49 -2.38
CA ALA A 97 -8.02 -11.12 -3.20
C ALA A 97 -8.39 -12.21 -4.21
N LEU A 98 -7.40 -12.87 -4.82
CA LEU A 98 -7.65 -14.03 -5.70
C LEU A 98 -8.34 -15.16 -4.92
N LEU A 99 -7.81 -15.53 -3.75
CA LEU A 99 -8.43 -16.54 -2.89
C LEU A 99 -9.85 -16.12 -2.46
N ALA A 100 -10.06 -14.84 -2.15
CA ALA A 100 -11.37 -14.32 -1.78
C ALA A 100 -12.37 -14.45 -2.93
N ARG A 101 -11.94 -14.24 -4.17
CA ARG A 101 -12.77 -14.49 -5.35
C ARG A 101 -13.11 -15.97 -5.49
N GLU A 102 -12.12 -16.86 -5.38
CA GLU A 102 -12.33 -18.31 -5.50
C GLU A 102 -13.28 -18.87 -4.43
N GLN A 103 -13.23 -18.31 -3.21
CA GLN A 103 -14.11 -18.67 -2.11
C GLN A 103 -15.49 -17.97 -2.13
N GLY A 104 -15.75 -17.15 -3.15
CA GLY A 104 -17.00 -16.38 -3.27
C GLY A 104 -17.17 -15.29 -2.22
N CYS A 105 -16.07 -14.80 -1.62
CA CYS A 105 -16.09 -13.67 -0.68
C CYS A 105 -16.25 -12.33 -1.38
N ILE A 106 -15.75 -12.23 -2.61
CA ILE A 106 -15.87 -11.05 -3.49
C ILE A 106 -16.23 -11.50 -4.91
N LEU A 107 -16.82 -10.59 -5.68
CA LEU A 107 -17.23 -10.83 -7.07
C LEU A 107 -16.03 -10.74 -8.03
N PRO A 108 -16.07 -11.40 -9.21
CA PRO A 108 -15.00 -11.31 -10.22
C PRO A 108 -14.62 -9.89 -10.59
N ARG A 109 -15.60 -9.00 -10.83
CA ARG A 109 -15.35 -7.58 -11.13
C ARG A 109 -14.69 -6.82 -9.97
N GLN A 110 -15.01 -7.19 -8.72
CA GLN A 110 -14.37 -6.58 -7.54
C GLN A 110 -12.91 -7.01 -7.46
N TYR A 111 -12.63 -8.29 -7.73
CA TYR A 111 -11.27 -8.80 -7.82
C TYR A 111 -10.47 -8.11 -8.93
N GLU A 112 -11.01 -7.97 -10.14
CA GLU A 112 -10.36 -7.27 -11.25
C GLU A 112 -9.96 -5.83 -10.86
N HIS A 113 -10.84 -5.10 -10.17
CA HIS A 113 -10.54 -3.75 -9.71
C HIS A 113 -9.48 -3.72 -8.61
N ILE A 114 -9.53 -4.65 -7.64
CA ILE A 114 -8.48 -4.79 -6.62
C ILE A 114 -7.13 -5.09 -7.28
N ALA A 115 -7.10 -6.00 -8.26
CA ALA A 115 -5.88 -6.39 -8.97
C ALA A 115 -5.27 -5.20 -9.74
N GLN A 116 -6.11 -4.37 -10.39
CA GLN A 116 -5.65 -3.16 -11.04
C GLN A 116 -5.04 -2.16 -10.04
N LEU A 117 -5.76 -1.84 -8.96
CA LEU A 117 -5.26 -0.91 -7.94
C LEU A 117 -3.99 -1.42 -7.26
N ALA A 118 -3.88 -2.73 -7.02
CA ALA A 118 -2.69 -3.37 -6.48
C ALA A 118 -1.50 -3.31 -7.46
N SER A 119 -1.74 -3.46 -8.76
CA SER A 119 -0.72 -3.30 -9.81
C SER A 119 -0.20 -1.85 -9.86
N ASP A 120 -1.10 -0.87 -9.81
CA ASP A 120 -0.73 0.55 -9.78
C ASP A 120 0.16 0.86 -8.56
N CYS A 121 -0.20 0.33 -7.38
CA CYS A 121 0.61 0.48 -6.18
C CYS A 121 1.99 -0.18 -6.31
N GLN A 122 2.07 -1.39 -6.89
CA GLN A 122 3.35 -2.08 -7.11
C GLN A 122 4.27 -1.28 -8.05
N ASN A 123 3.73 -0.74 -9.13
CA ASN A 123 4.48 0.06 -10.09
C ASN A 123 5.01 1.35 -9.45
N LEU A 124 4.17 2.05 -8.68
CA LEU A 124 4.56 3.27 -7.99
C LEU A 124 5.58 3.02 -6.87
N LEU A 125 5.45 1.93 -6.10
CA LEU A 125 6.45 1.53 -5.10
C LEU A 125 7.79 1.20 -5.78
N GLY A 126 7.77 0.44 -6.87
CA GLY A 126 8.97 0.12 -7.64
C GLY A 126 9.68 1.37 -8.16
N ALA A 127 8.92 2.30 -8.75
CA ALA A 127 9.44 3.58 -9.21
C ALA A 127 10.04 4.41 -8.07
N TRP A 128 9.40 4.42 -6.90
CA TRP A 128 9.90 5.13 -5.72
C TRP A 128 11.23 4.53 -5.22
N ILE A 129 11.32 3.20 -5.07
CA ILE A 129 12.53 2.50 -4.66
C ILE A 129 13.69 2.80 -5.63
N ILE A 130 13.45 2.71 -6.94
CA ILE A 130 14.46 3.00 -7.98
C ILE A 130 14.93 4.46 -7.88
N SER A 131 14.00 5.40 -7.66
CA SER A 131 14.32 6.82 -7.50
C SER A 131 15.19 7.08 -6.26
N ASP A 132 14.87 6.46 -5.13
CA ASP A 132 15.66 6.59 -3.89
C ASP A 132 17.05 5.93 -4.01
N ALA A 133 17.15 4.79 -4.71
CA ALA A 133 18.43 4.15 -5.01
C ALA A 133 19.34 5.06 -5.87
N LYS A 134 18.79 5.68 -6.94
CA LYS A 134 19.52 6.64 -7.79
C LYS A 134 20.01 7.84 -6.99
N ARG A 135 19.14 8.43 -6.16
CA ARG A 135 19.49 9.56 -5.28
C ARG A 135 20.57 9.20 -4.25
N SER A 136 20.61 7.94 -3.83
CA SER A 136 21.62 7.45 -2.89
C SER A 136 22.99 7.30 -3.54
N GLN A 137 23.04 6.80 -4.79
CA GLN A 137 24.27 6.64 -5.57
C GLN A 137 24.86 7.98 -6.03
N ALA A 138 24.04 8.93 -6.48
CA ALA A 138 24.48 10.25 -6.95
C ALA A 138 25.13 11.14 -5.86
N LYS A 139 25.11 10.70 -4.61
CA LYS A 139 25.67 11.42 -3.46
C LYS A 139 26.74 10.59 -2.73
N LYS A 140 27.38 9.62 -3.39
CA LYS A 140 28.67 9.05 -2.93
C LYS A 140 29.78 10.04 -3.36
N PRO A 141 30.72 10.41 -2.46
CA PRO A 141 31.84 11.28 -2.81
C PRO A 141 32.75 10.65 -3.87
#